data_AF-A0A2G2K495-F1
#
_entry.id   AF-A0A2G2K495-F1
#
_cell.length_a   1.000
_cell.length_b   1.000
_cell.length_c   1.000
_cell.angle_alpha   90.00
_cell.angle_beta   90.00
_cell.angle_gamma   90.00
#
_symmetry.space_group_name_H-M   'P 1'
#
loop_
_entity.id
_entity.type
_entity.pdbx_description
1 polymer ?
#
loop_
_entity_poly.entity_id
_entity_poly.type
_entity_poly.pdbx_seq_one_letter_code
_entity_poly.pdbx_strand_id
1 'polypeptide(L)'
;MTPYQENRMHVYTAQIKQQEDKIPLLKKQPLKVLGFGVLISITGPNYTGAYDYMDAEGESIADRANMSYISLVIFFFIGYVFFCLLGHVIFTFQDKLKLKKLKAQLKQIEDDVSGNSL
;
A
#
# COMPACT_ATOMS: atom_id res chain seq x y z
N MET A 1 16.86 35.00 10.44
CA MET A 1 15.96 33.84 10.35
C MET A 1 14.59 34.24 10.86
N THR A 2 13.53 34.05 10.08
CA THR A 2 12.16 34.45 10.52
C THR A 2 11.50 33.34 11.32
N PRO A 3 10.62 33.65 12.30
CA PRO A 3 9.89 32.64 13.08
C PRO A 3 9.00 31.72 12.21
N TYR A 4 8.61 32.19 11.02
CA TYR A 4 7.90 31.39 10.03
C TYR A 4 8.78 30.30 9.39
N GLN A 5 10.05 30.60 9.07
CA GLN A 5 10.98 29.64 8.47
C GLN A 5 11.40 28.55 9.47
N GLU A 6 11.58 28.92 10.74
CA GLU A 6 11.93 28.00 11.82
C GLU A 6 10.82 26.96 12.05
N ASN A 7 9.57 27.40 12.11
CA ASN A 7 8.42 26.50 12.23
C ASN A 7 8.32 25.53 11.04
N ARG A 8 8.55 26.00 9.80
CA ARG A 8 8.53 25.12 8.63
C ARG A 8 9.63 24.05 8.69
N MET A 9 10.85 24.41 9.09
CA MET A 9 11.93 23.42 9.24
C MET A 9 11.60 22.36 10.30
N HIS A 10 11.01 22.76 11.42
CA HIS A 10 10.55 21.82 12.46
C HIS A 10 9.51 20.84 11.91
N VAL A 11 8.52 21.35 11.17
CA VAL A 11 7.47 20.50 10.55
C VAL A 11 8.08 19.51 9.55
N TYR A 12 8.97 19.97 8.66
CA TYR A 12 9.60 19.08 7.67
C TYR A 12 10.50 18.04 8.34
N THR A 13 11.27 18.42 9.36
CA THR A 13 12.12 17.49 10.13
C THR A 13 11.27 16.42 10.82
N ALA A 14 10.16 16.81 11.45
CA ALA A 14 9.23 15.87 12.08
C ALA A 14 8.59 14.92 11.06
N GLN A 15 8.20 15.40 9.89
CA GLN A 15 7.65 14.58 8.82
C GLN A 15 8.67 13.62 8.22
N ILE A 16 9.93 14.04 8.04
CA ILE A 16 11.02 13.17 7.59
C ILE A 16 11.25 12.05 8.61
N LYS A 17 11.35 12.39 9.90
CA LYS A 17 11.55 11.41 10.97
C LYS A 17 10.40 10.41 11.06
N GLN A 18 9.15 10.88 10.96
CA GLN A 18 7.99 9.99 10.88
C GLN A 18 8.02 9.07 9.65
N GLN A 19 8.48 9.55 8.49
CA GLN A 19 8.61 8.71 7.29
C GLN A 19 9.77 7.71 7.38
N GLU A 20 10.89 8.07 8.03
CA GLU A 20 12.02 7.16 8.27
C GLU A 20 11.66 6.06 9.29
N ASP A 21 10.92 6.42 10.35
CA ASP A 21 10.45 5.48 11.37
C ASP A 21 9.23 4.65 10.93
N LYS A 22 8.66 4.95 9.75
CA LYS A 22 7.50 4.23 9.22
C LYS A 22 7.92 2.85 8.72
N ILE A 23 7.92 1.88 9.62
CA ILE A 23 8.07 0.47 9.26
C ILE A 23 6.89 0.07 8.34
N PRO A 24 7.13 -0.52 7.16
CA PRO A 24 6.06 -0.93 6.25
C PRO A 24 5.08 -1.87 6.95
N LEU A 25 3.78 -1.67 6.71
CA LEU A 25 2.68 -2.42 7.35
C LEU A 25 2.83 -3.94 7.20
N LEU A 26 3.33 -4.40 6.05
CA LEU A 26 3.64 -5.80 5.77
C LEU A 26 4.68 -6.39 6.74
N LYS A 27 5.62 -5.57 7.22
CA LYS A 27 6.65 -5.98 8.19
C LYS A 27 6.13 -5.90 9.63
N LYS A 28 5.17 -5.01 9.92
CA LYS A 28 4.56 -4.87 11.25
C LYS A 28 3.54 -5.96 11.56
N GLN A 29 2.73 -6.39 10.58
CA GLN A 29 1.63 -7.34 10.81
C GLN A 29 1.48 -8.36 9.67
N PRO A 30 2.51 -9.21 9.41
CA PRO A 30 2.45 -10.20 8.34
C PRO A 30 1.28 -11.19 8.52
N LEU A 31 0.95 -11.52 9.78
CA LEU A 31 -0.12 -12.47 10.11
C LEU A 31 -1.52 -11.97 9.73
N LYS A 32 -1.79 -10.65 9.81
CA LYS A 32 -3.09 -10.09 9.41
C LYS A 32 -3.27 -10.09 7.89
N VAL A 33 -2.18 -9.81 7.16
CA VAL A 33 -2.18 -9.88 5.69
C VAL A 33 -2.41 -11.32 5.24
N LEU A 34 -1.74 -12.29 5.89
CA LEU A 34 -1.93 -13.71 5.60
C LEU A 34 -3.37 -14.17 5.91
N GLY A 35 -3.91 -13.80 7.08
CA GLY A 35 -5.27 -14.17 7.48
C GLY A 35 -6.33 -13.58 6.56
N PHE A 36 -6.15 -12.35 6.08
CA PHE A 36 -7.06 -11.73 5.11
C PHE A 36 -6.99 -12.41 3.74
N GLY A 37 -5.79 -12.80 3.29
CA GLY A 37 -5.61 -13.58 2.07
C GLY A 37 -6.31 -14.94 2.12
N VAL A 38 -6.22 -15.64 3.25
CA VAL A 38 -6.92 -16.93 3.47
C VAL A 38 -8.44 -16.74 3.51
N LEU A 39 -8.93 -15.69 4.17
CA LEU A 39 -10.37 -15.39 4.16
C LEU A 39 -10.89 -15.11 2.75
N ILE A 40 -10.20 -14.28 1.96
CA ILE A 40 -10.56 -13.99 0.58
C ILE A 40 -10.47 -15.25 -0.29
N SER A 41 -9.46 -16.10 -0.10
CA SER A 41 -9.33 -17.32 -0.89
C SER A 41 -10.43 -18.34 -0.61
N ILE A 42 -11.04 -18.30 0.58
CA ILE A 42 -12.16 -19.19 0.95
C ILE A 42 -13.50 -18.56 0.56
N THR A 43 -13.68 -17.24 0.67
CA THR A 43 -14.94 -16.56 0.33
C THR A 43 -15.07 -16.25 -1.15
N GLY A 44 -13.97 -16.04 -1.88
CA GLY A 44 -13.97 -15.74 -3.31
C GLY A 44 -14.62 -16.84 -4.18
N PRO A 45 -14.24 -18.12 -4.02
CA PRO A 45 -14.86 -19.23 -4.76
C PRO A 45 -16.33 -19.46 -4.38
N ASN A 46 -16.71 -19.11 -3.15
CA ASN A 46 -18.10 -19.18 -2.66
C ASN A 46 -18.90 -17.91 -2.97
N TYR A 47 -18.30 -16.90 -3.59
CA TYR A 47 -18.99 -15.69 -3.99
C TYR A 47 -19.79 -15.99 -5.26
N THR A 48 -21.03 -16.43 -5.06
CA THR A 48 -22.04 -16.41 -6.11
C THR A 48 -22.30 -14.95 -6.44
N GLY A 49 -21.94 -14.53 -7.65
CA GLY A 49 -22.21 -13.16 -8.09
C GLY A 49 -23.71 -12.92 -8.06
N ALA A 50 -24.22 -12.24 -7.06
CA ALA A 50 -25.58 -11.69 -7.03
C ALA A 50 -25.69 -10.46 -7.98
N TYR A 51 -25.05 -10.53 -9.14
CA TYR A 51 -25.16 -9.52 -10.18
C TYR A 51 -25.99 -10.09 -11.32
N ASP A 52 -27.25 -9.70 -11.24
CA ASP A 52 -28.44 -9.93 -12.07
C ASP A 52 -28.30 -9.43 -13.52
N TYR A 53 -27.15 -9.69 -14.16
CA TYR A 53 -26.84 -9.17 -15.51
C TYR A 53 -26.69 -10.25 -16.59
N MET A 54 -26.69 -11.53 -16.23
CA MET A 54 -26.79 -12.62 -17.19
C MET A 54 -27.51 -13.79 -16.52
N ASP A 55 -28.64 -14.19 -17.07
CA ASP A 55 -29.43 -15.39 -16.74
C ASP A 55 -28.53 -16.62 -16.53
N ALA A 56 -28.04 -16.79 -15.31
CA ALA A 56 -27.32 -17.97 -14.89
C ALA A 56 -27.71 -18.23 -13.45
N GLU A 57 -28.80 -18.99 -13.34
CA GLU A 57 -29.27 -19.58 -12.10
C GLU A 57 -28.09 -20.23 -11.37
N GLY A 58 -27.63 -19.61 -10.28
CA GLY A 58 -26.94 -20.28 -9.18
C GLY A 58 -25.62 -21.01 -9.47
N GLU A 59 -25.00 -20.89 -10.64
CA GLU A 59 -23.73 -21.58 -10.92
C GLU A 59 -22.57 -20.90 -10.17
N SER A 60 -21.86 -21.69 -9.37
CA SER A 60 -20.66 -21.22 -8.69
C SER A 60 -19.57 -20.89 -9.73
N ILE A 61 -18.67 -19.97 -9.40
CA ILE A 61 -17.53 -19.64 -10.29
C ILE A 61 -16.67 -20.88 -10.58
N ALA A 62 -16.68 -21.89 -9.69
CA ALA A 62 -16.01 -23.17 -9.90
C ALA A 62 -16.65 -24.01 -11.01
N ASP A 63 -17.99 -24.03 -11.08
CA ASP A 63 -18.73 -24.77 -12.12
C ASP A 63 -18.52 -24.12 -13.49
N ARG A 64 -18.54 -22.78 -13.56
CA ARG A 64 -18.26 -22.03 -14.79
C ARG A 64 -16.82 -22.17 -15.30
N ALA A 65 -15.85 -22.29 -14.41
CA ALA A 65 -14.44 -22.40 -14.78
C ALA A 65 -14.01 -23.82 -15.16
N ASN A 66 -14.87 -24.86 -14.97
CA ASN A 66 -14.47 -26.27 -15.08
C ASN A 66 -13.20 -26.60 -14.26
N MET A 67 -12.96 -25.85 -13.18
CA MET A 67 -11.77 -26.02 -12.34
C MET A 67 -12.18 -26.52 -10.98
N SER A 68 -11.41 -27.47 -10.45
CA SER A 68 -11.55 -27.91 -9.06
C SER A 68 -11.51 -26.70 -8.13
N TYR A 69 -12.41 -26.68 -7.14
CA TYR A 69 -12.48 -25.66 -6.10
C TYR A 69 -11.09 -25.33 -5.51
N ILE A 70 -10.26 -26.35 -5.30
CA ILE A 70 -8.89 -26.21 -4.79
C ILE A 70 -8.02 -25.38 -5.73
N SER A 71 -8.12 -25.59 -7.05
CA SER A 71 -7.37 -24.82 -8.05
C SER A 71 -7.79 -23.35 -8.05
N LEU A 72 -9.09 -23.07 -7.88
CA LEU A 72 -9.62 -21.70 -7.81
C LEU A 72 -9.10 -20.98 -6.56
N VAL A 73 -9.15 -21.63 -5.40
CA VAL A 73 -8.62 -21.12 -4.12
C VAL A 73 -7.13 -20.77 -4.26
N ILE A 74 -6.33 -21.66 -4.86
CA ILE A 74 -4.90 -21.44 -5.09
C ILE A 74 -4.68 -20.25 -6.02
N PHE A 75 -5.47 -20.11 -7.09
CA PHE A 75 -5.35 -19.00 -8.02
C PHE A 75 -5.64 -17.65 -7.34
N PHE A 76 -6.71 -17.56 -6.55
CA PHE A 76 -7.02 -16.37 -5.77
C PHE A 76 -5.94 -16.06 -4.73
N PHE A 77 -5.39 -17.08 -4.07
CA PHE A 77 -4.30 -16.90 -3.11
C PHE A 77 -3.03 -16.36 -3.78
N ILE A 78 -2.62 -16.93 -4.92
CA ILE A 78 -1.46 -16.47 -5.68
C ILE A 78 -1.67 -15.03 -6.16
N GLY A 79 -2.85 -14.72 -6.71
CA GLY A 79 -3.20 -13.36 -7.13
C GLY A 79 -3.12 -12.37 -5.96
N TYR A 80 -3.67 -12.73 -4.81
CA TYR A 80 -3.62 -11.90 -3.60
C TYR A 80 -2.18 -11.63 -3.15
N VAL A 81 -1.33 -12.67 -3.08
CA VAL A 81 0.09 -12.53 -2.72
C VAL A 81 0.81 -11.62 -3.72
N PHE A 82 0.54 -11.80 -5.02
CA PHE A 82 1.13 -10.98 -6.08
C PHE A 82 0.75 -9.50 -5.94
N PHE A 83 -0.53 -9.18 -5.72
CA PHE A 83 -0.98 -7.80 -5.48
C PHE A 83 -0.41 -7.22 -4.18
N CYS A 84 -0.28 -8.02 -3.12
CA CYS A 84 0.36 -7.58 -1.88
C CYS A 84 1.84 -7.21 -2.10
N LEU A 85 2.58 -8.01 -2.86
CA LEU A 85 3.97 -7.73 -3.20
C LEU A 85 4.10 -6.49 -4.09
N LEU A 86 3.26 -6.37 -5.13
CA LEU A 86 3.24 -5.18 -5.98
C LEU A 86 2.93 -3.92 -5.17
N GLY A 87 1.89 -3.96 -4.32
CA GLY A 87 1.55 -2.86 -3.42
C GLY A 87 2.73 -2.49 -2.53
N HIS A 88 3.44 -3.47 -1.97
CA HIS A 88 4.63 -3.23 -1.17
C HIS A 88 5.73 -2.49 -1.93
N VAL A 89 6.03 -2.94 -3.16
CA VAL A 89 7.05 -2.32 -4.01
C VAL A 89 6.66 -0.89 -4.35
N ILE A 90 5.40 -0.67 -4.78
CA ILE A 90 4.89 0.66 -5.13
C ILE A 90 4.92 1.59 -3.93
N PHE A 91 4.43 1.16 -2.76
CA PHE A 91 4.46 1.98 -1.55
C PHE A 91 5.88 2.30 -1.11
N THR A 92 6.80 1.32 -1.16
CA THR A 92 8.22 1.55 -0.84
C THR A 92 8.84 2.58 -1.79
N PHE A 93 8.50 2.51 -3.08
CA PHE A 93 9.01 3.44 -4.08
C PHE A 93 8.43 4.85 -3.89
N GLN A 94 7.13 4.95 -3.62
CA GLN A 94 6.45 6.22 -3.33
C GLN A 94 6.96 6.87 -2.04
N ASP A 95 7.17 6.10 -0.98
CA ASP A 95 7.70 6.61 0.28
C ASP A 95 9.14 7.13 0.11
N LYS A 96 9.98 6.43 -0.67
CA LYS A 96 11.33 6.92 -1.02
C LYS A 96 11.30 8.22 -1.82
N LEU A 97 10.37 8.35 -2.79
CA LEU A 97 10.22 9.58 -3.58
C LEU A 97 9.73 10.75 -2.72
N LYS A 98 8.74 10.52 -1.85
CA LYS A 98 8.26 11.53 -0.89
C LYS A 98 9.38 11.99 0.02
N LEU A 99 10.14 11.06 0.60
CA LEU A 99 11.26 11.38 1.49
C LEU A 99 12.35 12.20 0.77
N LYS A 100 12.69 11.86 -0.47
CA LYS A 100 13.60 12.69 -1.30
C LYS A 100 13.06 14.10 -1.51
N LYS A 101 11.77 14.24 -1.82
CA LYS A 101 11.12 15.55 -2.03
C LYS A 101 11.13 16.40 -0.75
N LEU A 102 10.82 15.80 0.41
CA LEU A 102 10.88 16.48 1.70
C LEU A 102 12.31 16.94 2.05
N LYS A 103 13.32 16.09 1.84
CA LYS A 103 14.73 16.46 2.05
C LYS A 103 15.18 17.60 1.13
N ALA A 104 14.75 17.59 -0.13
CA ALA A 104 15.05 18.68 -1.06
C ALA A 104 14.40 20.01 -0.64
N GLN A 105 13.16 19.98 -0.16
CA GLN A 105 12.47 21.17 0.35
C GLN A 105 13.12 21.73 1.62
N LEU A 106 13.55 20.86 2.54
CA LEU A 106 14.26 21.29 3.73
C LEU A 106 15.59 21.98 3.36
N LYS A 107 16.36 21.36 2.45
CA LYS A 107 17.64 21.91 1.98
C LYS A 107 17.47 23.27 1.31
N GLN A 108 16.43 23.44 0.48
CA GLN A 108 16.15 24.73 -0.17
C GLN A 108 15.87 25.84 0.85
N ILE A 109 15.13 25.55 1.92
CA ILE A 109 14.86 26.53 2.99
C ILE A 109 16.14 26.86 3.76
N GLU A 110 17.02 25.88 3.98
CA GLU A 110 18.31 26.08 4.64
C GLU A 110 19.26 26.94 3.79
N ASP A 111 19.31 26.69 2.48
CA ASP A 111 20.06 27.49 1.50
C ASP A 111 19.51 28.93 1.41
N ASP A 112 18.19 29.12 1.42
CA ASP A 112 17.55 30.45 1.42
C ASP A 112 17.84 31.23 2.72
N VAL A 113 17.90 30.55 3.88
CA VAL A 113 18.21 31.17 5.17
C VAL A 113 19.69 31.54 5.28
N SER A 114 20.58 30.69 4.78
CA SER A 114 22.04 30.92 4.81
C SER A 114 22.48 31.95 3.77
N GLY A 115 21.87 31.96 2.57
CA GLY A 115 22.09 32.97 1.54
C GLY A 115 21.62 34.39 1.94
N ASN A 116 20.56 34.51 2.75
CA ASN A 116 20.09 35.79 3.30
C ASN A 116 20.89 36.27 4.55
N SER A 117 21.90 35.50 5.00
CA SER A 117 22.75 35.85 6.15
C SER A 117 24.14 36.37 5.77
N LEU A 118 24.39 36.55 4.47
CA LEU A 118 25.54 37.24 3.87
C LEU A 118 25.09 38.59 3.31
#